data_AF-A0A8E2ETD4-F1
#
_entry.id   AF-A0A8E2ETD4-F1
#
_cell.length_a   1.000
_cell.length_b   1.000
_cell.length_c   1.000
_cell.angle_alpha   90.00
_cell.angle_beta   90.00
_cell.angle_gamma   90.00
#
_symmetry.space_group_name_H-M   'P 1'
#
loop_
_entity.id
_entity.type
_entity.pdbx_description
1 polymer ?
#
loop_
_entity_poly.entity_id
_entity_poly.type
_entity_poly.pdbx_seq_one_letter_code
_entity_poly.pdbx_strand_id
1 'polypeptide(L)'
;MFCHAPPKCPGSPRNCDDDQALPDIAGIGVVWSFGITAAITVVFAMPITLLSLLDLFPSLQNRLNLSDPSKKENFKQRLKDSVEHITLGLSDQQLITGLAILTIGYTRHCTISSRHFWIVFDLSFFSAVTHLASLLALRSYFSRYPRLRDFRGFLMLCNYIMLLVAAILTFRDYSPARRKCPIQCTFDRIRGKQLGASVMYTVQMVLLTLVFVWQLVMMYMKDDAWELRHETIL
;
A
#
# COMPACT_ATOMS: atom_id res chain seq x y z
N MET A 1 19.71 4.29 13.93
CA MET A 1 18.86 5.32 14.55
C MET A 1 19.01 5.22 16.04
N PHE A 2 19.63 6.21 16.68
CA PHE A 2 19.82 6.26 18.13
C PHE A 2 19.12 7.50 18.67
N CYS A 3 18.35 7.35 19.73
CA CYS A 3 17.74 8.50 20.42
C CYS A 3 18.81 9.28 21.19
N HIS A 4 18.84 10.60 21.04
CA HIS A 4 19.74 11.47 21.83
C HIS A 4 19.41 11.39 23.34
N ALA A 5 18.13 11.24 23.67
CA ALA A 5 17.65 10.90 25.01
C ALA A 5 16.50 9.88 24.85
N PRO A 6 16.70 8.59 25.19
CA PRO A 6 15.64 7.61 25.07
C PRO A 6 14.50 7.95 26.05
N PRO A 7 13.23 7.89 25.61
CA PRO A 7 12.11 8.08 26.51
C PRO A 7 12.15 7.03 27.63
N LYS A 8 11.85 7.46 28.85
CA LYS A 8 11.73 6.55 29.98
C LYS A 8 10.51 5.64 29.73
N CYS A 9 10.73 4.33 29.68
CA CYS A 9 9.67 3.32 29.59
C CYS A 9 9.35 2.58 30.91
N PRO A 10 9.41 3.19 32.13
CA PRO A 10 9.12 2.48 33.36
C PRO A 10 7.61 2.26 33.49
N GLY A 11 7.17 1.00 33.58
CA GLY A 11 5.77 0.67 33.91
C GLY A 11 4.77 0.69 32.75
N SER A 12 5.22 0.80 31.48
CA SER A 12 4.34 0.64 30.31
C SER A 12 3.50 -0.65 30.44
N PRO A 13 2.15 -0.56 30.52
CA PRO A 13 1.31 0.49 29.90
C PRO A 13 0.86 1.68 30.76
N ARG A 14 1.19 1.74 32.06
CA ARG A 14 0.64 2.76 32.98
C ARG A 14 1.64 3.92 33.12
N ASN A 15 1.16 5.16 33.03
CA ASN A 15 1.91 6.43 33.14
C ASN A 15 2.72 6.84 31.90
N CYS A 16 2.05 7.07 30.77
CA CYS A 16 2.63 7.79 29.64
C CYS A 16 2.07 9.21 29.61
N ASP A 17 2.94 10.20 29.46
CA ASP A 17 2.54 11.60 29.31
C ASP A 17 1.65 11.80 28.07
N ASP A 18 0.85 12.86 28.07
CA ASP A 18 0.01 13.19 26.92
C ASP A 18 0.86 13.45 25.67
N ASP A 19 0.43 12.87 24.56
CA ASP A 19 1.12 13.00 23.29
C ASP A 19 0.80 14.35 22.63
N GLN A 20 1.85 15.05 22.21
CA GLN A 20 1.69 16.32 21.49
C GLN A 20 1.04 16.08 20.13
N ALA A 21 0.16 16.99 19.72
CA ALA A 21 -0.42 16.95 18.37
C ALA A 21 0.67 17.23 17.33
N LEU A 22 0.89 16.28 16.41
CA LEU A 22 1.85 16.41 15.30
C LEU A 22 1.09 16.58 13.98
N PRO A 23 0.72 17.84 13.61
CA PRO A 23 -0.10 18.10 12.42
C PRO A 23 0.61 17.73 11.11
N ASP A 24 1.93 17.60 11.12
CA ASP A 24 2.74 17.17 9.98
C ASP A 24 2.70 15.65 9.73
N ILE A 25 2.36 14.85 10.74
CA ILE A 25 2.32 13.38 10.66
C ILE A 25 0.88 12.86 10.67
N ALA A 26 0.09 13.35 11.61
CA ALA A 26 -1.28 12.92 11.87
C ALA A 26 -2.28 14.06 11.73
N GLY A 27 -1.89 15.16 11.05
CA GLY A 27 -2.81 16.25 10.79
C GLY A 27 -3.95 15.83 9.89
N ILE A 28 -5.12 16.42 10.13
CA ILE A 28 -6.33 16.15 9.38
C ILE A 28 -6.11 16.34 7.86
N GLY A 29 -5.34 17.36 7.46
CA GLY A 29 -5.00 17.60 6.05
C GLY A 29 -4.12 16.50 5.44
N VAL A 30 -3.16 15.94 6.19
CA VAL A 30 -2.32 14.83 5.73
C VAL A 30 -3.19 13.59 5.49
N VAL A 31 -4.05 13.25 6.46
CA VAL A 31 -4.93 12.09 6.34
C VAL A 31 -5.92 12.25 5.19
N TRP A 32 -6.56 13.42 5.04
CA TRP A 32 -7.48 13.66 3.93
C TRP A 32 -6.80 13.67 2.58
N SER A 33 -5.63 14.31 2.44
CA SER A 33 -4.92 14.36 1.15
C SER A 33 -4.51 12.96 0.67
N PHE A 34 -4.07 12.10 1.59
CA PHE A 34 -3.76 10.71 1.30
C PHE A 34 -5.02 9.92 0.93
N GLY A 35 -6.09 10.05 1.72
CA GLY A 35 -7.35 9.34 1.48
C GLY A 35 -8.01 9.74 0.16
N ILE A 36 -8.02 11.04 -0.15
CA ILE A 36 -8.58 11.58 -1.40
C ILE A 36 -7.74 11.12 -2.59
N THR A 37 -6.41 11.23 -2.52
CA THR A 37 -5.52 10.77 -3.60
C THR A 37 -5.70 9.28 -3.88
N ALA A 38 -5.76 8.46 -2.82
CA ALA A 38 -6.02 7.03 -2.94
C ALA A 38 -7.39 6.74 -3.57
N ALA A 39 -8.44 7.43 -3.11
CA ALA A 39 -9.80 7.27 -3.64
C ALA A 39 -9.88 7.65 -5.12
N ILE A 40 -9.33 8.81 -5.50
CA ILE A 40 -9.26 9.27 -6.89
C ILE A 40 -8.53 8.23 -7.74
N THR A 41 -7.35 7.77 -7.30
CA THR A 41 -6.57 6.77 -8.05
C THR A 41 -7.36 5.49 -8.28
N VAL A 42 -8.07 5.00 -7.27
CA VAL A 42 -8.93 3.80 -7.41
C VAL A 42 -10.09 4.07 -8.36
N VAL A 43 -10.78 5.21 -8.25
CA VAL A 43 -11.91 5.56 -9.12
C VAL A 43 -11.47 5.64 -10.58
N PHE A 44 -10.31 6.22 -10.87
CA PHE A 44 -9.78 6.28 -12.23
C PHE A 44 -9.28 4.92 -12.73
N ALA A 45 -8.66 4.10 -11.88
CA ALA A 45 -8.25 2.75 -12.24
C ALA A 45 -9.43 1.76 -12.40
N MET A 46 -10.54 1.99 -11.69
CA MET A 46 -11.66 1.05 -11.57
C MET A 46 -12.26 0.65 -12.92
N PRO A 47 -12.59 1.55 -13.87
CA PRO A 47 -13.13 1.18 -15.17
C PRO A 47 -12.24 0.21 -15.95
N ILE A 48 -10.92 0.39 -15.94
CA ILE A 48 -9.98 -0.52 -16.63
C ILE A 48 -9.92 -1.85 -15.93
N THR A 49 -9.82 -1.85 -14.60
CA THR A 49 -9.79 -3.10 -13.83
C THR A 49 -11.11 -3.87 -13.98
N LEU A 50 -12.25 -3.19 -14.00
CA LEU A 50 -13.56 -3.79 -14.19
C LEU A 50 -13.70 -4.36 -15.60
N LEU A 51 -13.30 -3.62 -16.64
CA LEU A 51 -13.29 -4.14 -18.01
C LEU A 51 -12.38 -5.35 -18.14
N SER A 52 -11.19 -5.30 -17.53
CA SER A 52 -10.25 -6.43 -17.52
C SER A 52 -10.86 -7.63 -16.80
N LEU A 53 -11.52 -7.43 -15.66
CA LEU A 53 -12.24 -8.47 -14.93
C LEU A 53 -13.43 -9.04 -15.72
N LEU A 54 -14.18 -8.21 -16.44
CA LEU A 54 -15.28 -8.66 -17.29
C LEU A 54 -14.78 -9.53 -18.45
N ASP A 55 -13.62 -9.20 -19.04
CA ASP A 55 -13.00 -9.99 -20.11
C ASP A 55 -12.57 -11.39 -19.60
N LEU A 56 -12.35 -11.57 -18.29
CA LEU A 56 -12.03 -12.86 -17.66
C LEU A 56 -13.30 -13.73 -17.41
N PHE A 57 -14.48 -13.12 -17.38
CA PHE A 57 -15.76 -13.79 -17.10
C PHE A 57 -16.76 -13.61 -18.25
N PRO A 58 -16.60 -14.32 -19.38
CA PRO A 58 -17.39 -14.13 -20.59
C PRO A 58 -18.89 -14.39 -20.37
N SER A 59 -19.25 -15.23 -19.40
CA SER A 59 -20.64 -15.50 -19.01
C SER A 59 -21.36 -14.27 -18.47
N LEU A 60 -20.66 -13.39 -17.74
CA LEU A 60 -21.21 -12.15 -17.19
C LEU A 60 -21.30 -11.07 -18.28
N GLN A 61 -20.32 -11.03 -19.19
CA GLN A 61 -20.34 -10.14 -20.34
C GLN A 61 -21.57 -10.38 -21.23
N ASN A 62 -21.90 -11.64 -21.52
CA ASN A 62 -23.08 -12.00 -22.30
C ASN A 62 -24.40 -11.64 -21.60
N ARG A 63 -24.46 -11.68 -20.26
CA ARG A 63 -25.65 -11.27 -19.48
C ARG A 63 -25.91 -9.77 -19.54
N LEU A 64 -24.83 -8.98 -19.61
CA LEU A 64 -24.91 -7.52 -19.58
C LEU A 64 -25.21 -6.90 -20.95
N ASN A 65 -25.34 -7.70 -22.03
CA ASN A 65 -25.65 -7.24 -23.38
C ASN A 65 -24.77 -6.05 -23.82
N LEU A 66 -23.49 -6.03 -23.39
CA LEU A 66 -22.49 -5.04 -23.78
C LEU A 66 -22.25 -5.17 -25.28
N SER A 67 -23.08 -4.43 -26.01
CA SER A 67 -23.29 -4.50 -27.45
C SER A 67 -22.23 -3.72 -28.21
N ASP A 68 -21.88 -4.23 -29.38
CA ASP A 68 -20.93 -3.71 -30.36
C ASP A 68 -19.44 -3.76 -29.95
N PRO A 69 -18.70 -4.84 -30.34
CA PRO A 69 -17.29 -4.98 -30.02
C PRO A 69 -16.43 -3.84 -30.59
N SER A 70 -16.83 -3.22 -31.71
CA SER A 70 -16.06 -2.14 -32.34
C SER A 70 -16.10 -0.84 -31.52
N LYS A 71 -17.24 -0.52 -30.90
CA LYS A 71 -17.39 0.64 -30.00
C LYS A 71 -16.73 0.38 -28.65
N LYS A 72 -16.82 -0.85 -28.14
CA LYS A 72 -16.17 -1.26 -26.88
C LYS A 72 -14.66 -1.06 -26.97
N GLU A 73 -14.01 -1.52 -28.04
CA GLU A 73 -12.56 -1.39 -28.20
C GLU A 73 -12.11 0.07 -28.35
N ASN A 74 -12.82 0.88 -29.15
CA ASN A 74 -12.51 2.31 -29.30
C ASN A 74 -12.66 3.08 -27.98
N PHE A 75 -13.69 2.79 -27.19
CA PHE A 75 -13.90 3.39 -25.88
C PHE A 75 -12.84 2.93 -24.87
N LYS A 76 -12.54 1.62 -24.84
CA LYS A 76 -11.50 1.03 -24.00
C LYS A 76 -10.14 1.66 -24.27
N GLN A 77 -9.78 1.88 -25.55
CA GLN A 77 -8.52 2.51 -25.91
C GLN A 77 -8.43 3.97 -25.44
N ARG A 78 -9.49 4.77 -25.64
CA ARG A 78 -9.52 6.17 -25.17
C ARG A 78 -9.46 6.29 -23.65
N LEU A 79 -10.20 5.42 -22.95
CA LEU A 79 -10.13 5.34 -21.49
C LEU A 79 -8.75 4.93 -21.03
N LYS A 80 -8.13 3.95 -21.70
CA LYS A 80 -6.80 3.45 -21.39
C LYS A 80 -5.77 4.56 -21.36
N ASP A 81 -5.67 5.34 -22.43
CA ASP A 81 -4.66 6.40 -22.51
C ASP A 81 -4.87 7.46 -21.40
N SER A 82 -6.13 7.84 -21.14
CA SER A 82 -6.46 8.85 -20.12
C SER A 82 -6.19 8.37 -18.69
N VAL A 83 -6.63 7.14 -18.38
CA VAL A 83 -6.46 6.53 -17.06
C VAL A 83 -5.01 6.17 -16.81
N GLU A 84 -4.27 5.69 -17.81
CA GLU A 84 -2.83 5.39 -17.67
C GLU A 84 -2.09 6.66 -17.24
N HIS A 85 -2.28 7.80 -17.92
CA HIS A 85 -1.61 9.05 -17.56
C HIS A 85 -1.95 9.56 -16.15
N ILE A 86 -3.24 9.60 -15.78
CA ILE A 86 -3.70 10.08 -14.48
C ILE A 86 -3.24 9.14 -13.36
N THR A 87 -3.45 7.83 -13.54
CA THR A 87 -3.11 6.80 -12.56
C THR A 87 -1.62 6.71 -12.35
N LEU A 88 -0.81 6.88 -13.40
CA LEU A 88 0.64 6.89 -13.30
C LEU A 88 1.10 8.05 -12.40
N GLY A 89 0.67 9.28 -12.69
CA GLY A 89 1.06 10.46 -11.93
C GLY A 89 0.61 10.42 -10.46
N LEU A 90 -0.68 10.13 -10.21
CA LEU A 90 -1.21 10.08 -8.85
C LEU A 90 -0.58 8.95 -8.03
N SER A 91 -0.38 7.78 -8.63
CA SER A 91 0.22 6.64 -7.93
C SER A 91 1.72 6.85 -7.68
N ASP A 92 2.47 7.51 -8.58
CA ASP A 92 3.88 7.84 -8.30
C ASP A 92 4.01 8.88 -7.17
N GLN A 93 3.17 9.91 -7.17
CA GLN A 93 3.10 10.86 -6.06
C GLN A 93 2.75 10.16 -4.74
N GLN A 94 1.79 9.24 -4.78
CA GLN A 94 1.37 8.48 -3.61
C GLN A 94 2.48 7.55 -3.07
N LEU A 95 3.37 7.06 -3.94
CA LEU A 95 4.49 6.18 -3.57
C LEU A 95 5.60 6.94 -2.88
N ILE A 96 5.96 8.10 -3.43
CA ILE A 96 6.99 8.97 -2.84
C ILE A 96 6.50 9.48 -1.47
N THR A 97 5.23 9.89 -1.37
CA THR A 97 4.65 10.36 -0.11
C THR A 97 4.50 9.24 0.92
N GLY A 98 4.15 8.01 0.51
CA GLY A 98 4.16 6.81 1.36
C GLY A 98 5.54 6.48 1.93
N LEU A 99 6.57 6.51 1.08
CA LEU A 99 7.95 6.34 1.52
C LEU A 99 8.40 7.45 2.48
N ALA A 100 8.03 8.70 2.18
CA ALA A 100 8.38 9.85 3.01
C ALA A 100 7.73 9.73 4.39
N ILE A 101 6.45 9.39 4.49
CA ILE A 101 5.75 9.30 5.78
C ILE A 101 6.29 8.13 6.62
N LEU A 102 6.62 6.98 6.02
CA LEU A 102 7.32 5.90 6.72
C LEU A 102 8.68 6.38 7.22
N THR A 103 9.46 7.04 6.37
CA THR A 103 10.79 7.56 6.72
C THR A 103 10.70 8.54 7.89
N ILE A 104 9.71 9.44 7.89
CA ILE A 104 9.44 10.37 8.99
C ILE A 104 9.07 9.61 10.27
N GLY A 105 8.18 8.61 10.18
CA GLY A 105 7.81 7.77 11.32
C GLY A 105 9.00 7.06 11.94
N TYR A 106 9.89 6.49 11.11
CA TYR A 106 11.11 5.85 11.59
C TYR A 106 12.11 6.84 12.14
N THR A 107 12.37 7.96 11.49
CA THR A 107 13.36 8.96 11.96
C THR A 107 12.93 9.62 13.26
N ARG A 108 11.62 9.84 13.43
CA ARG A 108 11.06 10.50 14.62
C ARG A 108 10.58 9.52 15.69
N HIS A 109 10.90 8.23 15.59
CA HIS A 109 10.47 7.17 16.51
C HIS A 109 10.73 7.46 18.01
N CYS A 110 11.73 8.26 18.34
CA CYS A 110 12.03 8.68 19.72
C CYS A 110 11.04 9.72 20.28
N THR A 111 10.36 10.47 19.41
CA THR A 111 9.54 11.65 19.76
C THR A 111 8.05 11.45 19.55
N ILE A 112 7.66 10.51 18.69
CA ILE A 112 6.26 10.28 18.34
C ILE A 112 5.65 9.19 19.21
N SER A 113 4.36 9.34 19.52
CA SER A 113 3.59 8.31 20.22
C SER A 113 3.26 7.14 19.29
N SER A 114 2.91 6.01 19.90
CA SER A 114 2.45 4.82 19.17
C SER A 114 1.24 5.13 18.28
N ARG A 115 0.32 6.01 18.72
CA ARG A 115 -0.81 6.47 17.91
C ARG A 115 -0.37 7.13 16.61
N HIS A 116 0.59 8.05 16.66
CA HIS A 116 1.10 8.72 15.46
C HIS A 116 1.75 7.70 14.51
N PHE A 117 2.50 6.74 15.04
CA PHE A 117 3.10 5.68 14.24
C PHE A 117 2.06 4.74 13.60
N TRP A 118 0.94 4.50 14.27
CA TRP A 118 -0.21 3.77 13.68
C TRP A 118 -0.81 4.52 12.50
N ILE A 119 -0.97 5.85 12.59
CA ILE A 119 -1.45 6.65 11.46
C ILE A 119 -0.46 6.60 10.29
N VAL A 120 0.83 6.73 10.57
CA VAL A 120 1.89 6.54 9.55
C VAL A 120 1.74 5.18 8.88
N PHE A 121 1.55 4.11 9.66
CA PHE A 121 1.32 2.77 9.14
C PHE A 121 0.07 2.70 8.25
N ASP A 122 -1.07 3.21 8.70
CA ASP A 122 -2.34 3.15 7.96
C ASP A 122 -2.25 3.90 6.63
N LEU A 123 -1.67 5.11 6.63
CA LEU A 123 -1.45 5.89 5.41
C LEU A 123 -0.57 5.09 4.42
N SER A 124 0.54 4.55 4.91
CA SER A 124 1.48 3.79 4.09
C SER A 124 0.89 2.48 3.56
N PHE A 125 0.02 1.84 4.34
CA PHE A 125 -0.75 0.68 3.94
C PHE A 125 -1.72 1.03 2.80
N PHE A 126 -2.47 2.14 2.92
CA PHE A 126 -3.33 2.60 1.84
C PHE A 126 -2.54 2.91 0.56
N SER A 127 -1.39 3.56 0.67
CA SER A 127 -0.47 3.77 -0.46
C SER A 127 -0.09 2.44 -1.12
N ALA A 128 0.33 1.43 -0.35
CA ALA A 128 0.68 0.11 -0.88
C ALA A 128 -0.47 -0.55 -1.66
N VAL A 129 -1.69 -0.50 -1.12
CA VAL A 129 -2.89 -1.03 -1.80
C VAL A 129 -3.16 -0.27 -3.10
N THR A 130 -3.09 1.06 -3.08
CA THR A 130 -3.26 1.90 -4.29
C THR A 130 -2.23 1.57 -5.36
N HIS A 131 -0.96 1.33 -4.99
CA HIS A 131 0.06 0.93 -5.96
C HIS A 131 -0.24 -0.41 -6.60
N LEU A 132 -0.67 -1.40 -5.82
CA LEU A 132 -1.06 -2.71 -6.33
C LEU A 132 -2.26 -2.60 -7.28
N ALA A 133 -3.26 -1.78 -6.95
CA ALA A 133 -4.40 -1.53 -7.84
C ALA A 133 -3.96 -0.84 -9.14
N SER A 134 -3.06 0.16 -9.06
CA SER A 134 -2.58 0.90 -10.23
C SER A 134 -1.76 0.04 -11.20
N LEU A 135 -1.02 -0.97 -10.72
CA LEU A 135 -0.24 -1.86 -11.58
C LEU A 135 -1.12 -2.66 -12.55
N LEU A 136 -2.33 -3.04 -12.12
CA LEU A 136 -3.28 -3.73 -13.00
C LEU A 136 -3.67 -2.86 -14.20
N ALA A 137 -3.90 -1.56 -13.96
CA ALA A 137 -4.25 -0.61 -15.02
C ALA A 137 -3.05 -0.22 -15.90
N LEU A 138 -1.85 -0.19 -15.34
CA LEU A 138 -0.62 0.29 -16.01
C LEU A 138 0.24 -0.84 -16.63
N ARG A 139 -0.23 -2.09 -16.62
CA ARG A 139 0.56 -3.24 -17.09
C ARG A 139 1.08 -3.07 -18.52
N SER A 140 0.23 -2.60 -19.44
CA SER A 140 0.60 -2.32 -20.83
C SER A 140 1.62 -1.21 -20.96
N TYR A 141 1.46 -0.13 -20.19
CA TYR A 141 2.40 0.98 -20.16
C TYR A 141 3.80 0.51 -19.74
N PHE A 142 3.89 -0.29 -18.67
CA PHE A 142 5.16 -0.78 -18.14
C PHE A 142 5.84 -1.85 -19.00
N SER A 143 5.09 -2.56 -19.84
CA SER A 143 5.67 -3.43 -20.87
C SER A 143 6.45 -2.62 -21.92
N ARG A 144 5.94 -1.43 -22.30
CA ARG A 144 6.61 -0.52 -23.24
C ARG A 144 7.79 0.23 -22.62
N TYR A 145 7.76 0.50 -21.32
CA TYR A 145 8.79 1.28 -20.60
C TYR A 145 9.41 0.49 -19.43
N PRO A 146 10.28 -0.51 -19.70
CA PRO A 146 10.81 -1.40 -18.66
C PRO A 146 11.68 -0.67 -17.62
N ARG A 147 12.40 0.41 -17.99
CA ARG A 147 13.20 1.18 -17.01
C ARG A 147 12.33 1.86 -15.95
N LEU A 148 11.21 2.45 -16.36
CA LEU A 148 10.26 3.09 -15.43
C LEU A 148 9.59 2.04 -14.54
N ARG A 149 9.24 0.89 -15.12
CA ARG A 149 8.73 -0.27 -14.39
C ARG A 149 9.68 -0.73 -13.30
N ASP A 150 10.96 -0.92 -13.63
CA ASP A 150 11.94 -1.45 -12.69
C ASP A 150 12.23 -0.44 -11.56
N PHE A 151 12.34 0.85 -11.90
CA PHE A 151 12.48 1.93 -10.90
C PHE A 151 11.28 1.98 -9.94
N ARG A 152 10.06 1.95 -10.49
CA ARG A 152 8.84 1.94 -9.68
C ARG A 152 8.73 0.67 -8.82
N GLY A 153 9.06 -0.49 -9.39
CA GLY A 153 9.11 -1.76 -8.67
C GLY A 153 10.10 -1.72 -7.50
N PHE A 154 11.26 -1.11 -7.67
CA PHE A 154 12.23 -0.88 -6.61
C PHE A 154 11.64 0.01 -5.49
N LEU A 155 11.03 1.15 -5.83
CA LEU A 155 10.39 2.02 -4.83
C LEU A 155 9.25 1.32 -4.07
N MET A 156 8.43 0.54 -4.78
CA MET A 156 7.37 -0.27 -4.18
C MET A 156 7.93 -1.32 -3.22
N LEU A 157 9.05 -1.97 -3.58
CA LEU A 157 9.74 -2.92 -2.70
C LEU A 157 10.29 -2.25 -1.45
N CYS A 158 10.94 -1.09 -1.58
CA CYS A 158 11.40 -0.31 -0.43
C CYS A 158 10.24 0.05 0.50
N ASN A 159 9.14 0.56 -0.06
CA ASN A 159 7.95 0.92 0.71
C ASN A 159 7.36 -0.29 1.42
N TYR A 160 7.27 -1.42 0.73
CA TYR A 160 6.76 -2.66 1.28
C TYR A 160 7.61 -3.21 2.44
N ILE A 161 8.94 -3.20 2.30
CA ILE A 161 9.86 -3.63 3.37
C ILE A 161 9.70 -2.74 4.60
N MET A 162 9.69 -1.42 4.41
CA MET A 162 9.47 -0.46 5.49
C MET A 162 8.09 -0.62 6.13
N LEU A 163 7.04 -0.90 5.34
CA LEU A 163 5.70 -1.17 5.84
C LEU A 163 5.62 -2.49 6.63
N LEU A 164 6.33 -3.53 6.20
CA LEU A 164 6.38 -4.82 6.89
C LEU A 164 7.04 -4.68 8.27
N VAL A 165 8.14 -3.93 8.35
CA VAL A 165 8.77 -3.60 9.63
C VAL A 165 7.79 -2.80 10.50
N ALA A 166 7.06 -1.84 9.92
CA ALA A 166 6.10 -1.02 10.66
C ALA A 166 4.94 -1.87 11.21
N ALA A 167 4.42 -2.80 10.41
CA ALA A 167 3.42 -3.78 10.83
C ALA A 167 3.88 -4.59 12.04
N ILE A 168 5.14 -5.06 12.02
CA ILE A 168 5.72 -5.83 13.12
C ILE A 168 5.77 -4.98 14.40
N LEU A 169 6.15 -3.71 14.31
CA LEU A 169 6.19 -2.78 15.45
C LEU A 169 4.78 -2.50 15.99
N THR A 170 3.87 -2.15 15.08
CA THR A 170 2.50 -1.70 15.36
C THR A 170 1.63 -2.81 15.94
N PHE A 171 1.65 -4.00 15.33
CA PHE A 171 0.69 -5.08 15.65
C PHE A 171 1.12 -5.99 16.78
N ARG A 172 2.43 -6.10 17.05
CA ARG A 172 2.94 -6.89 18.18
C ARG A 172 2.69 -6.24 19.54
N ASP A 173 2.38 -4.96 19.56
CA ASP A 173 2.20 -4.20 20.81
C ASP A 173 0.81 -3.59 20.95
N TYR A 174 -0.18 -4.06 20.17
CA TYR A 174 -1.55 -3.54 20.20
C TYR A 174 -2.16 -3.65 21.60
N SER A 175 -2.17 -2.54 22.32
CA SER A 175 -2.92 -2.37 23.55
C SER A 175 -3.45 -0.94 23.59
N PRO A 176 -4.74 -0.75 23.89
CA PRO A 176 -5.31 0.60 24.01
C PRO A 176 -4.57 1.45 25.06
N ALA A 177 -3.99 0.81 26.08
CA ALA A 177 -3.25 1.49 27.13
C ALA A 177 -1.90 2.08 26.68
N ARG A 178 -1.34 1.63 25.55
CA ARG A 178 -0.02 2.08 25.06
C ARG A 178 -0.08 3.12 23.94
N ARG A 179 -1.28 3.50 23.49
CA ARG A 179 -1.46 4.41 22.35
C ARG A 179 -0.74 5.76 22.52
N LYS A 180 -0.73 6.30 23.73
CA LYS A 180 -0.06 7.58 24.06
C LYS A 180 1.44 7.43 24.33
N CYS A 181 1.92 6.22 24.58
CA CYS A 181 3.32 5.97 24.90
C CYS A 181 4.23 6.17 23.66
N PRO A 182 5.45 6.66 23.84
CA PRO A 182 6.44 6.75 22.77
C PRO A 182 6.63 5.39 22.08
N ILE A 183 6.64 5.38 20.75
CA ILE A 183 6.80 4.13 19.98
C ILE A 183 8.15 3.46 20.25
N GLN A 184 9.16 4.23 20.68
CA GLN A 184 10.46 3.71 21.11
C GLN A 184 10.38 2.59 22.15
N CYS A 185 9.40 2.64 23.07
CA CYS A 185 9.25 1.58 24.08
C CYS A 185 8.93 0.22 23.43
N THR A 186 8.25 0.22 22.28
CA THR A 186 7.98 -0.98 21.50
C THR A 186 9.24 -1.47 20.78
N PHE A 187 10.05 -0.57 20.24
CA PHE A 187 11.36 -0.92 19.65
C PHE A 187 12.27 -1.61 20.67
N ASP A 188 12.33 -1.11 21.90
CA ASP A 188 13.12 -1.72 22.97
C ASP A 188 12.56 -3.08 23.40
N ARG A 189 11.22 -3.22 23.45
CA ARG A 189 10.54 -4.45 23.84
C ARG A 189 10.64 -5.57 22.82
N ILE A 190 10.81 -5.29 21.52
CA ILE A 190 10.99 -6.34 20.49
C ILE A 190 12.21 -7.23 20.77
N ARG A 191 13.18 -6.73 21.54
CA ARG A 191 14.32 -7.52 22.01
C ARG A 191 13.95 -8.53 23.09
N GLY A 192 12.82 -8.35 23.78
CA GLY A 192 12.30 -9.22 24.83
C GLY A 192 11.28 -10.24 24.30
N LYS A 193 11.30 -11.48 24.84
CA LYS A 193 10.58 -12.66 24.34
C LYS A 193 9.03 -12.65 24.48
N GLN A 194 8.38 -11.54 24.82
CA GLN A 194 6.92 -11.49 25.01
C GLN A 194 6.22 -10.98 23.75
N LEU A 195 5.51 -11.86 23.05
CA LEU A 195 4.85 -11.62 21.77
C LEU A 195 3.34 -11.85 21.88
N GLY A 196 2.54 -10.90 21.40
CA GLY A 196 1.14 -11.11 21.02
C GLY A 196 0.85 -10.33 19.75
N ALA A 197 0.35 -10.96 18.69
CA ALA A 197 0.00 -10.30 17.44
C ALA A 197 -1.52 -10.29 17.25
N SER A 198 -2.07 -9.19 16.74
CA SER A 198 -3.48 -9.15 16.34
C SER A 198 -3.72 -10.04 15.11
N VAL A 199 -4.65 -10.99 15.21
CA VAL A 199 -5.00 -11.92 14.12
C VAL A 199 -5.47 -11.17 12.88
N MET A 200 -6.35 -10.17 13.04
CA MET A 200 -6.93 -9.39 11.93
C MET A 200 -5.83 -8.74 11.08
N TYR A 201 -4.92 -8.01 11.74
CA TYR A 201 -3.85 -7.30 11.04
C TYR A 201 -2.78 -8.25 10.47
N THR A 202 -2.58 -9.41 11.11
CA THR A 202 -1.71 -10.46 10.58
C THR A 202 -2.28 -11.00 9.27
N VAL A 203 -3.58 -11.33 9.23
CA VAL A 203 -4.27 -11.78 8.01
C VAL A 203 -4.20 -10.71 6.92
N GLN A 204 -4.43 -9.45 7.25
CA GLN A 204 -4.33 -8.33 6.32
C GLN A 204 -2.94 -8.22 5.68
N MET A 205 -1.86 -8.32 6.48
CA MET A 205 -0.50 -8.26 5.94
C MET A 205 -0.12 -9.49 5.13
N VAL A 206 -0.59 -10.68 5.52
CA VAL A 206 -0.41 -11.91 4.72
C VAL A 206 -1.10 -11.75 3.36
N LEU A 207 -2.34 -11.27 3.34
CA LEU A 207 -3.06 -11.02 2.08
C LEU A 207 -2.32 -10.00 1.22
N LEU A 208 -1.87 -8.88 1.80
CA LEU A 208 -1.08 -7.88 1.09
C LEU A 208 0.21 -8.48 0.51
N THR A 209 0.90 -9.32 1.28
CA THR A 209 2.12 -10.04 0.85
C THR A 209 1.84 -10.91 -0.38
N LEU A 210 0.78 -11.73 -0.32
CA LEU A 210 0.41 -12.62 -1.42
C LEU A 210 0.08 -11.84 -2.69
N VAL A 211 -0.69 -10.75 -2.57
CA VAL A 211 -1.03 -9.89 -3.71
C VAL A 211 0.22 -9.18 -4.25
N PHE A 212 1.10 -8.69 -3.37
CA PHE A 212 2.35 -8.03 -3.78
C PHE A 212 3.26 -8.98 -4.57
N VAL A 213 3.48 -10.20 -4.06
CA VAL A 213 4.26 -11.23 -4.76
C VAL A 213 3.60 -11.62 -6.07
N TRP A 214 2.29 -11.84 -6.08
CA TRP A 214 1.53 -12.16 -7.30
C TRP A 214 1.70 -11.08 -8.38
N GLN A 215 1.57 -9.80 -8.01
CA GLN A 215 1.71 -8.69 -8.94
C GLN A 215 3.14 -8.55 -9.47
N LEU A 216 4.14 -8.70 -8.60
CA LEU A 216 5.55 -8.71 -9.03
C LEU A 216 5.81 -9.84 -10.02
N VAL A 217 5.38 -11.06 -9.71
CA VAL A 217 5.51 -12.20 -10.62
C VAL A 217 4.82 -11.89 -11.95
N MET A 218 3.57 -11.42 -11.92
CA MET A 218 2.83 -11.08 -13.13
C MET A 218 3.48 -9.97 -13.96
N MET A 219 4.19 -9.04 -13.33
CA MET A 219 4.86 -7.92 -14.00
C MET A 219 6.19 -8.31 -14.66
N TYR A 220 6.90 -9.31 -14.11
CA TYR A 220 8.20 -9.78 -14.62
C TYR A 220 8.13 -11.10 -15.39
N MET A 221 7.02 -11.84 -15.31
CA MET A 221 6.75 -12.99 -16.16
C MET A 221 6.70 -12.55 -17.63
N LYS A 222 7.52 -13.21 -18.46
CA LYS A 222 7.61 -12.98 -19.91
C LYS A 222 6.30 -13.40 -20.60
N ASP A 223 5.91 -12.68 -21.66
CA ASP A 223 4.64 -12.90 -22.36
C ASP A 223 4.48 -14.35 -22.87
N ASP A 224 5.57 -15.03 -23.22
CA ASP A 224 5.60 -16.44 -23.65
C ASP A 224 5.01 -17.42 -22.60
N ALA A 225 5.06 -17.08 -21.31
CA ALA A 225 4.48 -17.89 -20.24
C ALA A 225 2.95 -17.71 -20.09
N TRP A 226 2.38 -16.66 -20.67
CA TRP A 226 0.95 -16.39 -20.68
C TRP A 226 0.20 -17.24 -21.72
N GLU A 227 0.83 -17.54 -22.86
CA GLU A 227 0.27 -18.44 -23.88
C GLU A 227 0.15 -19.87 -23.34
N LEU A 228 1.18 -20.37 -22.63
CA LEU A 228 1.16 -21.67 -21.96
C LEU A 228 0.02 -21.84 -20.94
N ARG A 229 -0.42 -20.75 -20.29
CA ARG A 229 -1.57 -20.78 -19.36
C ARG A 229 -2.90 -20.91 -20.10
N HIS A 230 -3.04 -20.33 -21.30
CA HIS A 230 -4.27 -20.47 -22.09
C HIS A 230 -4.36 -21.87 -22.72
N GLU A 231 -3.23 -22.44 -23.12
CA GLU A 231 -3.12 -23.82 -23.64
C GLU A 231 -3.37 -24.90 -22.57
N THR A 232 -3.16 -24.61 -21.28
CA THR A 232 -3.38 -25.59 -20.20
C THR A 232 -4.78 -25.53 -19.58
N ILE A 233 -5.59 -24.54 -19.97
CA ILE A 233 -6.97 -24.35 -19.48
C ILE A 233 -8.01 -24.73 -20.58
N LEU A 234 -7.57 -24.91 -21.83
CA LEU A 234 -8.32 -25.56 -22.91
C LEU A 234 -8.01 -27.06 -22.96
#